data_AF-A0A367Z9M0-F1
#
_entry.id   AF-A0A367Z9M0-F1
#
_cell.length_a   1.000
_cell.length_b   1.000
_cell.length_c   1.000
_cell.angle_alpha   90.00
_cell.angle_beta   90.00
_cell.angle_gamma   90.00
#
_symmetry.space_group_name_H-M   'P 1'
#
loop_
_entity.id
_entity.type
_entity.pdbx_description
1 polymer ?
#
loop_
_entity_poly.entity_id
_entity_poly.type
_entity_poly.pdbx_seq_one_letter_code
_entity_poly.pdbx_strand_id
1 'polypeptide(L)' 'MGVELILNSANINFIAFSHYGNLNIDGQLAAVFVIILAAAEAAVALAIVLNIYKTFQTVNVDEINKLKE' A
#
# COMPACT_ATOMS: atom_id res chain seq x y z
N MET A 1 0.57 -5.03 5.26
CA MET A 1 0.40 -4.20 6.48
C MET A 1 1.37 -3.02 6.54
N GLY A 2 2.68 -3.20 6.37
CA GLY A 2 3.65 -2.10 6.51
C GLY A 2 3.48 -0.97 5.48
N VAL A 3 3.24 -1.32 4.22
CA VAL A 3 3.04 -0.34 3.12
C VAL A 3 1.77 0.47 3.35
N GLU A 4 0.70 -0.17 3.81
CA GLU A 4 -0.60 0.44 4.08
C GLU A 4 -0.51 1.47 5.21
N LEU A 5 0.30 1.20 6.24
CA LEU A 5 0.59 2.16 7.31
C LEU A 5 1.39 3.37 6.80
N ILE A 6 2.33 3.15 5.88
CA ILE A 6 3.10 4.22 5.24
C ILE A 6 2.17 5.10 4.38
N LEU A 7 1.29 4.49 3.58
CA LEU A 7 0.32 5.23 2.77
C LEU A 7 -0.67 6.02 3.64
N ASN A 8 -1.11 5.45 4.77
CA ASN A 8 -1.96 6.18 5.72
C ASN A 8 -1.22 7.38 6.35
N SER A 9 0.05 7.20 6.71
CA SER A 9 0.89 8.28 7.23
C SER A 9 1.08 9.40 6.20
N ALA A 10 1.27 9.05 4.92
CA ALA A 10 1.36 10.01 3.83
C ALA A 10 0.05 10.82 3.66
N ASN A 11 -1.12 10.17 3.78
CA ASN A 11 -2.42 10.85 3.73
C ASN A 11 -2.58 11.89 4.83
N ILE A 12 -2.19 11.56 6.06
CA ILE A 12 -2.20 12.51 7.17
C ILE A 12 -1.31 13.70 6.84
N ASN A 13 -0.12 13.47 6.28
CA ASN A 13 0.80 14.54 5.91
C ASN A 13 0.24 15.44 4.79
N PHE A 14 -0.40 14.88 3.77
CA PHE A 14 -1.03 15.67 2.69
C PHE A 14 -2.15 16.56 3.22
N ILE A 15 -3.00 16.02 4.09
CA ILE A 15 -4.10 16.78 4.71
C ILE A 15 -3.53 17.87 5.65
N ALA A 16 -2.53 17.54 6.46
CA ALA A 16 -1.89 18.50 7.36
C ALA A 16 -1.22 19.65 6.59
N PHE A 17 -0.50 19.35 5.50
CA PHE A 17 0.16 20.36 4.69
C PHE A 17 -0.84 21.28 3.98
N SER A 18 -1.95 20.73 3.49
CA SER A 18 -3.06 21.52 2.96
C SER A 18 -3.65 22.44 4.04
N HIS A 19 -3.96 21.89 5.23
CA HIS A 19 -4.58 22.65 6.31
C HIS A 19 -3.69 23.78 6.86
N TYR A 20 -2.40 23.50 7.11
CA TYR A 20 -1.48 24.46 7.73
C TYR A 20 -0.72 25.33 6.72
N GLY A 21 -0.67 24.93 5.44
CA GLY A 21 0.06 25.64 4.38
C GLY A 21 -0.77 26.63 3.58
N ASN A 22 -2.06 26.82 3.90
CA ASN A 22 -3.02 27.61 3.10
C ASN A 22 -3.17 27.14 1.64
N LEU A 23 -2.86 25.88 1.36
CA LEU A 23 -3.20 25.23 0.10
C LEU A 23 -4.63 24.71 0.24
N ASN A 24 -5.48 24.93 -0.77
CA ASN A 24 -6.92 24.61 -0.74
C ASN A 24 -7.17 23.07 -0.62
N ILE A 25 -8.28 22.57 -1.19
CA ILE A 25 -8.77 21.18 -1.05
C ILE A 25 -7.80 20.12 -1.67
N ASP A 26 -6.62 20.52 -2.13
CA ASP A 26 -5.64 19.69 -2.82
C ASP A 26 -5.14 18.52 -1.96
N GLY A 27 -5.01 18.72 -0.64
CA GLY A 27 -4.55 17.68 0.29
C GLY A 27 -5.59 16.57 0.51
N GLN A 28 -6.87 16.94 0.62
CA GLN A 28 -7.95 15.96 0.76
C GLN A 28 -8.15 15.17 -0.54
N LEU A 29 -8.03 15.83 -1.70
CA LEU A 29 -8.13 15.15 -3.00
C LEU A 29 -6.99 14.14 -3.20
N ALA A 30 -5.76 14.51 -2.85
CA ALA A 30 -4.61 13.61 -2.86
C ALA A 30 -4.82 12.41 -1.92
N ALA A 31 -5.34 12.63 -0.71
CA ALA A 31 -5.62 11.55 0.23
C ALA A 31 -6.67 10.55 -0.29
N VAL A 32 -7.76 11.04 -0.91
CA VAL A 32 -8.77 10.15 -1.53
C VAL A 32 -8.17 9.34 -2.68
N PHE A 33 -7.34 9.97 -3.52
CA PHE A 33 -6.62 9.26 -4.58
C PHE A 33 -5.73 8.13 -4.03
N VAL A 34 -4.95 8.41 -2.97
CA VAL A 34 -4.10 7.40 -2.33
C VAL A 34 -4.92 6.27 -1.70
N ILE A 35 -6.10 6.56 -1.12
CA ILE A 35 -6.99 5.52 -0.59
C ILE A 35 -7.47 4.58 -1.71
N ILE A 36 -7.84 5.13 -2.87
CA ILE A 36 -8.25 4.34 -4.04
C ILE A 36 -7.08 3.48 -4.53
N LEU A 37 -5.89 4.06 -4.62
CA LEU A 37 -4.67 3.35 -4.99
C LEU A 37 -4.37 2.19 -4.02
N ALA A 38 -4.47 2.44 -2.72
CA ALA A 38 -4.24 1.42 -1.68
C ALA A 38 -5.26 0.27 -1.77
N ALA A 39 -6.53 0.57 -2.08
CA ALA A 39 -7.55 -0.45 -2.30
C ALA A 39 -7.23 -1.35 -3.51
N ALA A 40 -6.77 -0.74 -4.62
CA ALA A 40 -6.36 -1.48 -5.81
C ALA A 40 -5.10 -2.33 -5.55
N GLU A 41 -4.10 -1.77 -4.87
CA GLU A 41 -2.88 -2.48 -4.47
C GLU A 41 -3.21 -3.70 -3.60
N ALA A 42 -4.04 -3.52 -2.57
CA ALA A 42 -4.40 -4.60 -1.64
C ALA A 42 -5.05 -5.80 -2.36
N ALA A 43 -5.88 -5.55 -3.37
CA ALA A 43 -6.48 -6.61 -4.19
C ALA A 43 -5.42 -7.40 -4.97
N VAL A 44 -4.46 -6.69 -5.59
CA VAL A 44 -3.35 -7.32 -6.34
C VAL A 44 -2.41 -8.07 -5.39
N ALA A 45 -2.05 -7.47 -4.26
CA ALA A 45 -1.19 -8.09 -3.26
C ALA A 45 -1.80 -9.39 -2.72
N LEU A 46 -3.09 -9.40 -2.41
CA LEU A 46 -3.78 -10.61 -1.98
C LEU A 46 -3.80 -11.68 -3.07
N ALA A 47 -4.05 -11.31 -4.33
CA ALA A 47 -4.00 -12.25 -5.45
C ALA A 47 -2.62 -12.91 -5.59
N ILE A 48 -1.54 -12.12 -5.43
CA ILE A 48 -0.16 -12.62 -5.44
C ILE A 48 0.09 -13.57 -4.27
N VAL A 49 -0.28 -13.19 -3.04
CA VAL A 49 -0.09 -14.01 -1.83
C VAL A 49 -0.84 -15.34 -1.95
N LEU A 50 -2.08 -15.33 -2.44
CA LEU A 50 -2.85 -16.55 -2.66
C LEU A 50 -2.21 -17.45 -3.71
N ASN A 51 -1.67 -16.89 -4.79
CA ASN A 51 -0.96 -17.66 -5.81
C ASN A 51 0.32 -18.29 -5.25
N ILE A 52 1.10 -17.50 -4.50
CA ILE A 52 2.30 -17.99 -3.80
C ILE A 52 1.95 -19.15 -2.87
N TYR A 53 0.93 -19.01 -2.03
CA TYR A 53 0.53 -20.07 -1.12
C TYR A 53 0.10 -21.34 -1.87
N LYS A 54 -0.63 -21.21 -2.99
CA LYS A 54 -0.99 -22.37 -3.84
C LYS A 54 0.24 -23.09 -4.38
N THR A 55 1.27 -22.37 -4.80
CA THR A 55 2.47 -22.95 -5.43
C THR A 55 3.50 -23.47 -4.42
N PHE A 56 3.67 -22.81 -3.28
CA PHE A 56 4.76 -23.09 -2.32
C PHE A 56 4.28 -23.62 -0.97
N GLN A 57 2.96 -23.61 -0.71
CA GLN A 57 2.35 -24.04 0.56
C GLN A 57 2.87 -23.28 1.80
N THR A 58 3.53 -22.14 1.59
CA THR A 58 4.05 -21.25 2.62
C THR A 58 3.80 -19.80 2.20
N VAL A 59 3.65 -18.91 3.18
CA VAL A 59 3.61 -17.45 2.99
C VAL A 59 4.91 -16.78 3.41
N ASN A 60 5.88 -17.55 3.93
CA ASN A 60 7.19 -17.04 4.28
C ASN A 60 7.97 -16.73 3.01
N VAL A 61 8.22 -15.44 2.76
CA VAL A 61 8.92 -14.97 1.57
C VAL A 61 10.38 -15.42 1.52
N ASP A 62 11.01 -15.66 2.67
CA ASP A 62 12.42 -16.07 2.74
C ASP A 62 12.63 -17.51 2.26
N GLU A 63 11.60 -18.35 2.32
CA GLU A 63 11.61 -19.75 1.84
C GLU A 63 11.42 -19.84 0.31
N ILE A 64 11.00 -18.75 -0.34
CA ILE A 64 10.73 -18.70 -1.78
C ILE A 64 12.00 -18.26 -2.52
N ASN A 65 12.99 -19.14 -2.58
CA ASN A 65 14.33 -18.84 -3.08
C ASN A 65 14.72 -19.58 -4.37
N LYS A 66 13.76 -20.13 -5.13
CA LYS A 66 14.00 -20.95 -6.34
C LYS A 66 14.82 -20.26 -7.46
N LEU A 67 15.05 -18.95 -7.38
CA LEU A 67 15.86 -18.19 -8.34
C LEU A 67 17.29 -17.91 -7.85
N LYS A 68 17.64 -18.29 -6.61
CA LYS A 68 19.03 -18.24 -6.12
C LYS A 68 19.75 -19.51 -6.58
N GLU A 69 20.87 -19.33 -7.27
CA GLU A 69 21.91 -20.37 -7.44
C GLU A 69 22.62 -20.63 -6.11
#